data_AF-A0A9N8DNK3-F1
#
_entry.id   AF-A0A9N8DNK3-F1
#
_cell.length_a   1.000
_cell.length_b   1.000
_cell.length_c   1.000
_cell.angle_alpha   90.00
_cell.angle_beta   90.00
_cell.angle_gamma   90.00
#
_symmetry.space_group_name_H-M   'P 1'
#
loop_
_entity.id
_entity.type
_entity.pdbx_description
1 polymer ?
#
loop_
_entity_poly.entity_id
_entity_poly.type
_entity_poly.pdbx_seq_one_letter_code
_entity_poly.pdbx_strand_id
1 'polypeptide(L)'
;MSPITPPALAHLHTRRDETVAKKEETNSCTLAYWRFKQPDVLQALEEFAKSQDWNRETADKEACIREVQDLFTKMNKGMVQQEKESLWRDDQGPSPCAKQWSVVFGGKWAERPCSIAEQLVDLLWNAGKEARVYTVSRSTQINWEAQPDNVKHFPKLNLEEAKVGKGEFEDVLNKVFDDYDAAFASNGQEDKEKVPIVLYFTLAKHKGNNLPFQRNIQSANNFVQALESVVPSRLVAKNIPWKVVVTGTDATCPSTQQDKDLGMVEGVATTAPTYRVLPHNTVYAASKLCQFYSIAASVAKMTQTDVKPLASSREGHDGSLTAIDKQLQNFVFSAGANGAFQENDYLDAKELDEVSLYWTDVAEPSLKKHLQTAKGISICYTPLHRDPWTEMGLDKTKTDSPKKIVIDNVMWRLRNGISIDRAARAHL
;
A
#
# COMPACT_ATOMS: atom_id res chain seq x y z
N MET A 1 -46.73 6.91 -14.80
CA MET A 1 -45.66 7.67 -14.10
C MET A 1 -44.39 6.88 -14.28
N SER A 2 -43.40 7.41 -15.01
CA SER A 2 -42.09 6.78 -15.06
C SER A 2 -41.46 6.86 -13.67
N PRO A 3 -40.89 5.77 -13.12
CA PRO A 3 -40.21 5.84 -11.83
C PRO A 3 -39.08 6.88 -11.91
N ILE A 4 -39.06 7.82 -10.96
CA ILE A 4 -37.97 8.80 -10.85
C ILE A 4 -36.73 8.03 -10.43
N THR A 5 -35.80 7.85 -11.35
CA THR A 5 -34.51 7.22 -11.08
C THR A 5 -33.74 8.05 -10.04
N PRO A 6 -33.23 7.46 -8.95
CA PRO A 6 -32.44 8.19 -7.97
C PRO A 6 -31.24 8.90 -8.63
N PRO A 7 -30.91 10.15 -8.23
CA PRO A 7 -29.82 10.92 -8.85
C PRO A 7 -28.46 10.19 -8.80
N ALA A 8 -28.18 9.49 -7.71
CA ALA A 8 -26.96 8.70 -7.53
C ALA A 8 -26.88 7.53 -8.52
N LEU A 9 -28.00 6.87 -8.82
CA LEU A 9 -28.06 5.74 -9.75
C LEU A 9 -27.91 6.19 -11.20
N ALA A 10 -28.59 7.28 -11.58
CA ALA A 10 -28.41 7.87 -12.90
C ALA A 10 -26.93 8.26 -13.15
N HIS A 11 -26.30 8.86 -12.14
CA HIS A 11 -24.89 9.24 -12.20
C HIS A 11 -23.94 8.04 -12.34
N LEU A 12 -24.18 6.96 -11.59
CA LEU A 12 -23.40 5.72 -11.69
C LEU A 12 -23.43 5.15 -13.11
N HIS A 13 -24.61 5.08 -13.74
CA HIS A 13 -24.75 4.58 -15.11
C HIS A 13 -24.03 5.49 -16.11
N THR A 14 -24.20 6.82 -16.03
CA THR A 14 -23.45 7.76 -16.89
C THR A 14 -21.95 7.54 -16.79
N ARG A 15 -21.41 7.45 -15.57
CA ARG A 15 -19.96 7.24 -15.35
C ARG A 15 -19.47 5.90 -15.86
N ARG A 16 -20.28 4.84 -15.72
CA ARG A 16 -19.98 3.51 -16.26
C ARG A 16 -19.94 3.57 -17.78
N ASP A 17 -20.94 4.17 -18.40
CA ASP A 17 -21.08 4.23 -19.85
C ASP A 17 -19.95 5.09 -20.46
N GLU A 18 -19.57 6.19 -19.83
CA GLU A 18 -18.34 6.95 -20.18
C GLU A 18 -17.09 6.04 -20.14
N THR A 19 -16.99 5.18 -19.12
CA THR A 19 -15.83 4.29 -18.92
C THR A 19 -15.82 3.16 -19.96
N VAL A 20 -16.98 2.64 -20.34
CA VAL A 20 -17.17 1.61 -21.35
C VAL A 20 -16.94 2.17 -22.75
N ALA A 21 -17.56 3.30 -23.09
CA ALA A 21 -17.37 4.00 -24.36
C ALA A 21 -15.91 4.34 -24.60
N LYS A 22 -15.19 4.79 -23.56
CA LYS A 22 -13.74 5.02 -23.64
C LYS A 22 -12.95 3.75 -23.98
N LYS A 23 -13.35 2.57 -23.47
CA LYS A 23 -12.75 1.29 -23.88
C LYS A 23 -13.06 0.99 -25.35
N GLU A 24 -14.30 1.20 -25.79
CA GLU A 24 -14.71 0.95 -27.17
C GLU A 24 -13.97 1.85 -28.17
N GLU A 25 -13.76 3.13 -27.80
CA GLU A 25 -13.05 4.11 -28.63
C GLU A 25 -11.53 3.86 -28.68
N THR A 26 -10.92 3.56 -27.54
CA THR A 26 -9.44 3.50 -27.42
C THR A 26 -8.87 2.09 -27.50
N ASN A 27 -9.74 1.08 -27.53
CA ASN A 27 -9.42 -0.33 -27.28
C ASN A 27 -8.56 -0.59 -26.03
N SER A 28 -8.45 0.35 -25.08
CA SER A 28 -7.61 0.21 -23.88
C SER A 28 -8.43 -0.30 -22.69
N CYS A 29 -8.02 -1.43 -22.09
CA CYS A 29 -8.67 -1.98 -20.90
C CYS A 29 -8.25 -1.18 -19.66
N THR A 30 -9.10 -0.26 -19.20
CA THR A 30 -8.85 0.45 -17.94
C THR A 30 -9.20 -0.44 -16.75
N LEU A 31 -8.54 -0.24 -15.61
CA LEU A 31 -8.87 -0.98 -14.40
C LEU A 31 -10.32 -0.77 -13.98
N ALA A 32 -10.83 0.47 -14.08
CA ALA A 32 -12.23 0.75 -13.77
C ALA A 32 -13.17 -0.06 -14.66
N TYR A 33 -12.91 -0.13 -15.97
CA TYR A 33 -13.66 -0.97 -16.89
C TYR A 33 -13.61 -2.44 -16.49
N TRP A 34 -12.42 -2.95 -16.15
CA TRP A 34 -12.28 -4.32 -15.64
C TRP A 34 -13.11 -4.53 -14.37
N ARG A 35 -13.04 -3.65 -13.37
CA ARG A 35 -13.84 -3.75 -12.13
C ARG A 35 -15.35 -3.72 -12.38
N PHE A 36 -15.83 -2.90 -13.31
CA PHE A 36 -17.26 -2.90 -13.70
C PHE A 36 -17.71 -4.17 -14.41
N LYS A 37 -16.79 -4.99 -14.93
CA LYS A 37 -17.14 -6.30 -15.45
C LYS A 37 -17.48 -7.32 -14.37
N GLN A 38 -17.12 -7.08 -13.10
CA GLN A 38 -17.53 -7.98 -12.03
C GLN A 38 -18.97 -7.66 -11.59
N PRO A 39 -19.93 -8.58 -11.76
CA PRO A 39 -21.33 -8.33 -11.43
C PRO A 39 -21.52 -7.88 -9.98
N ASP A 40 -20.82 -8.52 -9.04
CA ASP A 40 -20.94 -8.22 -7.60
C ASP A 40 -20.50 -6.78 -7.24
N VAL A 41 -19.45 -6.26 -7.91
CA VAL A 41 -18.97 -4.88 -7.68
C VAL A 41 -19.99 -3.88 -8.18
N LEU A 42 -20.54 -4.12 -9.37
CA LEU A 42 -21.56 -3.26 -9.96
C LEU A 42 -22.88 -3.32 -9.16
N GLN A 43 -23.32 -4.52 -8.79
CA GLN A 43 -24.53 -4.73 -8.00
C GLN A 43 -24.46 -3.99 -6.66
N ALA A 44 -23.32 -4.08 -5.95
CA ALA A 44 -23.15 -3.37 -4.68
C ALA A 44 -23.30 -1.85 -4.85
N LEU A 45 -22.73 -1.28 -5.92
CA LEU A 45 -22.87 0.15 -6.24
C LEU A 45 -24.29 0.53 -6.62
N GLU A 46 -24.98 -0.31 -7.39
CA GLU A 46 -26.37 -0.08 -7.77
C GLU A 46 -27.31 -0.16 -6.57
N GLU A 47 -27.15 -1.13 -5.67
CA GLU A 47 -27.93 -1.26 -4.44
C GLU A 47 -27.80 -0.01 -3.58
N PHE A 48 -26.56 0.47 -3.38
CA PHE A 48 -26.29 1.70 -2.65
C PHE A 48 -26.87 2.94 -3.33
N ALA A 49 -26.81 3.01 -4.65
CA ALA A 49 -27.33 4.14 -5.41
C ALA A 49 -28.86 4.15 -5.53
N LYS A 50 -29.51 2.97 -5.46
CA LYS A 50 -30.97 2.77 -5.50
C LYS A 50 -31.64 3.06 -4.16
N SER A 51 -30.95 2.85 -3.04
CA SER A 51 -31.53 3.10 -1.72
C SER A 51 -31.78 4.61 -1.51
N GLN A 52 -32.69 4.92 -0.59
CA GLN A 52 -33.11 6.30 -0.32
C GLN A 52 -31.89 7.21 -0.08
N ASP A 53 -31.86 8.35 -0.76
CA ASP A 53 -30.77 9.30 -0.60
C ASP A 53 -30.77 9.94 0.80
N TRP A 54 -29.60 10.36 1.27
CA TRP A 54 -29.48 10.92 2.61
C TRP A 54 -29.99 12.37 2.63
N ASN A 55 -30.77 12.71 3.65
CA ASN A 55 -31.09 14.10 3.94
C ASN A 55 -29.96 14.71 4.78
N ARG A 56 -29.21 15.67 4.23
CA ARG A 56 -28.06 16.30 4.91
C ARG A 56 -28.37 16.92 6.27
N GLU A 57 -29.61 17.33 6.50
CA GLU A 57 -30.00 18.02 7.72
C GLU A 57 -30.43 17.08 8.83
N THR A 58 -30.94 15.89 8.46
CA THR A 58 -31.63 14.98 9.38
C THR A 58 -31.10 13.55 9.35
N ALA A 59 -30.16 13.23 8.45
CA ALA A 59 -29.57 11.91 8.36
C ALA A 59 -28.83 11.53 9.64
N ASP A 60 -29.09 10.31 10.12
CA ASP A 60 -28.27 9.70 11.17
C ASP A 60 -26.90 9.33 10.60
N LYS A 61 -25.87 10.08 11.01
CA LYS A 61 -24.48 9.88 10.58
C LYS A 61 -24.01 8.44 10.80
N GLU A 62 -24.36 7.82 11.92
CA GLU A 62 -23.93 6.46 12.23
C GLU A 62 -24.62 5.43 11.34
N ALA A 63 -25.88 5.67 10.96
CA ALA A 63 -26.58 4.85 9.97
C ALA A 63 -25.94 4.99 8.57
N CYS A 64 -25.60 6.21 8.14
CA CYS A 64 -24.90 6.44 6.87
C CYS A 64 -23.53 5.76 6.85
N ILE A 65 -22.75 5.87 7.94
CA ILE A 65 -21.47 5.19 8.10
C ILE A 65 -21.64 3.67 7.95
N ARG A 66 -22.64 3.07 8.60
CA ARG A 66 -22.93 1.63 8.46
C ARG A 66 -23.29 1.24 7.03
N GLU A 67 -24.08 2.06 6.33
CA GLU A 67 -24.46 1.80 4.94
C GLU A 67 -23.25 1.85 3.99
N VAL A 68 -22.34 2.83 4.17
CA VAL A 68 -21.08 2.89 3.40
C VAL A 68 -20.16 1.72 3.75
N GLN A 69 -20.14 1.27 5.01
CA GLN A 69 -19.37 0.09 5.41
C GLN A 69 -19.89 -1.18 4.72
N ASP A 70 -21.20 -1.34 4.58
CA ASP A 70 -21.81 -2.47 3.88
C ASP A 70 -21.43 -2.47 2.39
N LEU A 71 -21.56 -1.32 1.72
CA LEU A 71 -21.10 -1.11 0.35
C LEU A 71 -19.65 -1.55 0.18
N PHE A 72 -18.77 -1.09 1.08
CA PHE A 72 -17.34 -1.39 1.04
C PHE A 72 -17.07 -2.88 1.22
N THR A 73 -17.74 -3.54 2.17
CA THR A 73 -17.61 -4.98 2.39
C THR A 73 -18.00 -5.77 1.14
N LYS A 74 -19.14 -5.44 0.53
CA LYS A 74 -19.62 -6.10 -0.70
C LYS A 74 -18.66 -5.89 -1.88
N MET A 75 -18.23 -4.66 -2.10
CA MET A 75 -17.27 -4.34 -3.17
C MET A 75 -15.92 -5.02 -2.97
N ASN A 76 -15.37 -5.02 -1.75
CA ASN A 76 -14.12 -5.71 -1.43
C ASN A 76 -14.24 -7.21 -1.75
N LYS A 77 -15.36 -7.84 -1.35
CA LYS A 77 -15.62 -9.26 -1.65
C LYS A 77 -15.71 -9.53 -3.15
N GLY A 78 -16.45 -8.72 -3.90
CA GLY A 78 -16.57 -8.85 -5.35
C GLY A 78 -15.23 -8.69 -6.07
N MET A 79 -14.41 -7.72 -5.63
CA MET A 79 -13.06 -7.51 -6.18
C MET A 79 -12.14 -8.69 -5.91
N VAL A 80 -12.18 -9.28 -4.71
CA VAL A 80 -11.43 -10.51 -4.37
C VAL A 80 -11.86 -11.68 -5.26
N GLN A 81 -13.17 -11.85 -5.49
CA GLN A 81 -13.67 -12.93 -6.34
C GLN A 81 -13.22 -12.75 -7.80
N GLN A 82 -13.31 -11.52 -8.31
CA GLN A 82 -12.90 -11.19 -9.68
C GLN A 82 -11.42 -11.50 -9.93
N GLU A 83 -10.58 -11.26 -8.92
CA GLU A 83 -9.15 -11.54 -8.99
C GLU A 83 -8.84 -13.03 -9.06
N LYS A 84 -9.69 -13.87 -8.45
CA LYS A 84 -9.57 -15.33 -8.49
C LYS A 84 -10.03 -15.93 -9.82
N GLU A 85 -10.98 -15.30 -10.51
CA GLU A 85 -11.67 -15.91 -11.65
C GLU A 85 -11.09 -15.53 -13.03
N SER A 86 -10.50 -14.35 -13.20
CA SER A 86 -10.48 -13.73 -14.54
C SER A 86 -9.15 -13.66 -15.30
N LEU A 87 -7.95 -13.75 -14.71
CA LEU A 87 -6.73 -13.43 -15.50
C LEU A 87 -5.41 -14.12 -15.13
N TRP A 88 -5.34 -14.92 -14.07
CA TRP A 88 -4.08 -15.59 -13.73
C TRP A 88 -4.37 -17.05 -13.44
N ARG A 89 -3.57 -17.94 -14.05
CA ARG A 89 -3.55 -19.35 -13.65
C ARG A 89 -3.42 -19.38 -12.13
N ASP A 90 -4.03 -20.37 -11.49
CA ASP A 90 -3.53 -20.94 -10.24
C ASP A 90 -2.10 -21.47 -10.47
N ASP A 91 -1.17 -20.60 -10.88
CA ASP A 91 0.20 -20.80 -10.49
C ASP A 91 0.12 -20.76 -8.98
N GLN A 92 0.61 -21.82 -8.36
CA GLN A 92 0.81 -21.95 -6.93
C GLN A 92 1.69 -20.79 -6.49
N GLY A 93 1.10 -19.60 -6.35
CA GLY A 93 1.73 -18.47 -5.72
C GLY A 93 2.19 -18.98 -4.37
N PRO A 94 3.42 -18.64 -3.97
CA PRO A 94 4.02 -19.22 -2.76
C PRO A 94 3.02 -19.13 -1.62
N SER A 95 2.62 -20.31 -1.10
CA SER A 95 1.88 -20.39 0.15
C SER A 95 2.70 -19.66 1.19
N PRO A 96 2.09 -18.87 2.10
CA PRO A 96 2.87 -18.16 3.09
C PRO A 96 3.74 -19.16 3.81
N CYS A 97 5.04 -18.86 3.92
CA CYS A 97 5.99 -19.82 4.46
C CYS A 97 5.53 -20.15 5.88
N ALA A 98 5.07 -21.37 6.10
CA ALA A 98 4.62 -21.84 7.41
C ALA A 98 5.74 -21.74 8.47
N LYS A 99 6.98 -21.49 8.04
CA LYS A 99 8.20 -21.32 8.85
C LYS A 99 8.82 -19.94 8.62
N GLN A 100 8.14 -18.87 9.03
CA GLN A 100 8.73 -17.53 9.02
C GLN A 100 8.30 -16.70 10.24
N TRP A 101 9.13 -15.73 10.60
CA TRP A 101 8.79 -14.71 11.58
C TRP A 101 8.51 -13.40 10.86
N SER A 102 7.30 -12.87 11.01
CA SER A 102 6.85 -11.69 10.29
C SER A 102 6.68 -10.53 11.26
N VAL A 103 7.19 -9.35 10.92
CA VAL A 103 6.96 -8.11 11.67
C VAL A 103 6.19 -7.16 10.79
N VAL A 104 4.93 -6.86 11.14
CA VAL A 104 4.03 -6.00 10.36
C VAL A 104 3.89 -4.64 11.02
N PHE A 105 4.54 -3.64 10.45
CA PHE A 105 4.41 -2.24 10.86
C PHE A 105 3.15 -1.61 10.24
N GLY A 106 2.32 -0.98 11.08
CA GLY A 106 1.07 -0.33 10.69
C GLY A 106 -0.18 -1.22 10.80
N GLY A 107 -0.02 -2.51 11.08
CA GLY A 107 -1.11 -3.48 11.24
C GLY A 107 -1.30 -3.93 12.68
N LYS A 108 -2.49 -4.42 12.98
CA LYS A 108 -2.82 -5.15 14.21
C LYS A 108 -3.58 -6.41 13.84
N TRP A 109 -3.72 -7.34 14.78
CA TRP A 109 -4.69 -8.41 14.60
C TRP A 109 -6.10 -7.89 14.89
N ALA A 110 -7.06 -8.33 14.10
CA ALA A 110 -8.47 -8.06 14.29
C ALA A 110 -9.27 -9.28 13.84
N GLU A 111 -10.29 -9.66 14.61
CA GLU A 111 -11.21 -10.76 14.27
C GLU A 111 -11.89 -10.54 12.92
N ARG A 112 -12.08 -9.27 12.53
CA ARG A 112 -12.57 -8.87 11.21
C ARG A 112 -11.57 -7.87 10.61
N PRO A 113 -10.57 -8.34 9.83
CA PRO A 113 -9.55 -7.46 9.29
C PRO A 113 -10.15 -6.48 8.28
N CYS A 114 -9.96 -5.18 8.49
CA CYS A 114 -10.55 -4.12 7.68
C CYS A 114 -9.52 -3.32 6.87
N SER A 115 -8.25 -3.32 7.29
CA SER A 115 -7.14 -2.70 6.56
C SER A 115 -6.24 -3.73 5.87
N ILE A 116 -5.46 -3.28 4.87
CA ILE A 116 -4.50 -4.12 4.15
C ILE A 116 -3.50 -4.76 5.13
N ALA A 117 -3.00 -3.98 6.09
CA ALA A 117 -2.06 -4.49 7.08
C ALA A 117 -2.72 -5.50 8.04
N GLU A 118 -4.00 -5.32 8.41
CA GLU A 118 -4.74 -6.31 9.19
C GLU A 118 -5.03 -7.59 8.39
N GLN A 119 -5.33 -7.48 7.09
CA GLN A 119 -5.53 -8.65 6.22
C GLN A 119 -4.22 -9.40 5.97
N LEU A 120 -3.11 -8.68 5.83
CA LEU A 120 -1.78 -9.29 5.79
C LEU A 120 -1.49 -10.05 7.08
N VAL A 121 -1.75 -9.45 8.24
CA VAL A 121 -1.64 -10.15 9.53
C VAL A 121 -2.52 -11.39 9.52
N ASP A 122 -3.77 -11.28 9.07
CA ASP A 122 -4.73 -12.38 9.01
C ASP A 122 -4.21 -13.59 8.22
N LEU A 123 -3.62 -13.33 7.06
CA LEU A 123 -3.04 -14.36 6.22
C LEU A 123 -1.77 -14.98 6.83
N LEU A 124 -0.92 -14.15 7.42
CA LEU A 124 0.36 -14.59 7.98
C LEU A 124 0.18 -15.47 9.21
N TRP A 125 -0.78 -15.16 10.10
CA TRP A 125 -0.98 -15.98 11.30
C TRP A 125 -1.67 -17.32 10.98
N ASN A 126 -2.48 -17.35 9.92
CA ASN A 126 -3.11 -18.56 9.38
C ASN A 126 -2.18 -19.41 8.50
N ALA A 127 -0.96 -18.95 8.20
CA ALA A 127 -0.03 -19.62 7.29
C ALA A 127 0.47 -20.99 7.78
N GLY A 128 0.46 -21.21 9.09
CA GLY A 128 0.92 -22.46 9.69
C GLY A 128 1.27 -22.30 11.17
N LYS A 129 1.36 -23.43 11.88
CA LYS A 129 1.60 -23.47 13.32
C LYS A 129 2.99 -23.00 13.75
N GLU A 130 3.94 -22.94 12.82
CA GLU A 130 5.33 -22.50 13.08
C GLU A 130 5.56 -21.03 12.70
N ALA A 131 4.57 -20.36 12.10
CA ALA A 131 4.65 -18.95 11.76
C ALA A 131 4.49 -18.11 13.03
N ARG A 132 5.32 -17.08 13.20
CA ARG A 132 5.15 -16.07 14.26
C ARG A 132 4.91 -14.70 13.64
N VAL A 133 3.92 -13.97 14.15
CA VAL A 133 3.54 -12.65 13.62
C VAL A 133 3.61 -11.59 14.71
N TYR A 134 4.55 -10.68 14.56
CA TYR A 134 4.66 -9.48 15.35
C TYR A 134 3.92 -8.35 14.65
N THR A 135 3.06 -7.65 15.38
CA THR A 135 2.29 -6.52 14.84
C THR A 135 2.67 -5.26 15.58
N VAL A 136 2.78 -4.14 14.86
CA VAL A 136 3.21 -2.87 15.43
C VAL A 136 2.23 -1.79 14.99
N SER A 137 1.52 -1.19 15.94
CA SER A 137 0.53 -0.15 15.64
C SER A 137 0.34 0.79 16.82
N ARG A 138 -0.39 1.88 16.60
CA ARG A 138 -0.79 2.81 17.67
C ARG A 138 -1.91 2.26 18.58
N SER A 139 -2.53 1.14 18.19
CA SER A 139 -3.68 0.57 18.88
C SER A 139 -3.26 -0.03 20.22
N THR A 140 -3.75 0.54 21.32
CA THR A 140 -3.66 -0.07 22.66
C THR A 140 -4.80 -1.05 22.92
N GLN A 141 -5.89 -0.92 22.16
CA GLN A 141 -7.06 -1.80 22.23
C GLN A 141 -6.89 -2.97 21.27
N ILE A 142 -6.44 -4.09 21.81
CA ILE A 142 -6.52 -5.40 21.16
C ILE A 142 -7.32 -6.29 22.10
N ASN A 143 -8.20 -7.11 21.54
CA ASN A 143 -8.86 -8.14 22.32
C ASN A 143 -7.85 -9.25 22.62
N TRP A 144 -7.07 -9.05 23.69
CA TRP A 144 -5.98 -9.94 24.08
C TRP A 144 -6.45 -11.36 24.40
N GLU A 145 -7.71 -11.53 24.81
CA GLU A 145 -8.31 -12.84 25.11
C GLU A 145 -8.60 -13.66 23.84
N ALA A 146 -8.82 -12.99 22.70
CA ALA A 146 -9.12 -13.63 21.42
C ALA A 146 -7.92 -13.65 20.46
N GLN A 147 -6.81 -13.02 20.83
CA GLN A 147 -5.63 -12.94 19.98
C GLN A 147 -4.98 -14.32 19.81
N PRO A 148 -4.63 -14.74 18.58
CA PRO A 148 -3.93 -16.01 18.36
C PRO A 148 -2.57 -16.05 19.06
N ASP A 149 -2.22 -17.20 19.64
CA ASP A 149 -0.98 -17.41 20.42
C ASP A 149 0.30 -17.08 19.64
N ASN A 150 0.27 -17.26 18.31
CA ASN A 150 1.41 -16.99 17.44
C ASN A 150 1.50 -15.53 16.99
N VAL A 151 0.61 -14.66 17.48
CA VAL A 151 0.63 -13.22 17.23
C VAL A 151 1.07 -12.49 18.49
N LYS A 152 2.00 -11.54 18.38
CA LYS A 152 2.42 -10.63 19.48
C LYS A 152 2.31 -9.18 19.04
N HIS A 153 1.72 -8.32 19.87
CA HIS A 153 1.51 -6.92 19.52
C HIS A 153 2.41 -5.96 20.28
N PHE A 154 2.94 -4.96 19.58
CA PHE A 154 3.69 -3.85 20.13
C PHE A 154 2.94 -2.52 19.90
N PRO A 155 2.35 -1.92 20.94
CA PRO A 155 1.75 -0.60 20.83
C PRO A 155 2.85 0.47 20.75
N LYS A 156 2.97 1.16 19.61
CA LYS A 156 3.96 2.21 19.33
C LYS A 156 3.27 3.45 18.78
N LEU A 157 3.45 4.59 19.47
CA LEU A 157 2.71 5.82 19.19
C LEU A 157 3.49 6.79 18.30
N ASN A 158 4.81 6.71 18.31
CA ASN A 158 5.69 7.80 17.89
C ASN A 158 6.69 7.36 16.79
N LEU A 159 6.37 6.30 16.03
CA LEU A 159 7.23 5.77 14.96
C LEU A 159 7.67 6.84 13.93
N GLU A 160 6.84 7.87 13.73
CA GLU A 160 7.10 8.98 12.80
C GLU A 160 7.67 10.24 13.45
N GLU A 161 7.90 10.25 14.77
CA GLU A 161 8.47 11.39 15.47
C GLU A 161 9.99 11.41 15.31
N ALA A 162 10.56 12.57 14.96
CA ALA A 162 11.98 12.70 14.68
C ALA A 162 12.90 12.38 15.88
N LYS A 163 12.43 12.63 17.11
CA LYS A 163 13.26 12.47 18.32
C LYS A 163 13.21 11.05 18.91
N VAL A 164 12.09 10.35 18.75
CA VAL A 164 11.84 9.09 19.47
C VAL A 164 11.52 7.92 18.55
N GLY A 165 11.08 8.16 17.31
CA GLY A 165 10.59 7.11 16.44
C GLY A 165 11.64 6.06 16.08
N LYS A 166 12.90 6.47 15.89
CA LYS A 166 14.03 5.53 15.74
C LYS A 166 14.08 4.53 16.90
N GLY A 167 14.03 5.04 18.14
CA GLY A 167 14.10 4.20 19.35
C GLY A 167 12.90 3.25 19.48
N GLU A 168 11.71 3.67 19.02
CA GLU A 168 10.55 2.78 18.98
C GLU A 168 10.72 1.63 17.97
N PHE A 169 11.30 1.88 16.80
CA PHE A 169 11.64 0.82 15.84
C PHE A 169 12.73 -0.11 16.39
N GLU A 170 13.80 0.44 16.97
CA GLU A 170 14.89 -0.36 17.57
C GLU A 170 14.38 -1.26 18.70
N ASP A 171 13.50 -0.76 19.56
CA ASP A 171 12.89 -1.55 20.64
C ASP A 171 12.11 -2.75 20.09
N VAL A 172 11.30 -2.56 19.04
CA VAL A 172 10.57 -3.65 18.40
C VAL A 172 11.54 -4.67 17.80
N LEU A 173 12.51 -4.22 17.00
CA LEU A 173 13.47 -5.11 16.33
C LEU A 173 14.27 -5.92 17.35
N ASN A 174 14.77 -5.28 18.41
CA ASN A 174 15.50 -5.98 19.47
C ASN A 174 14.63 -7.02 20.15
N LYS A 175 13.38 -6.70 20.52
CA LYS A 175 12.47 -7.68 21.15
C LYS A 175 12.16 -8.87 20.26
N VAL A 176 11.96 -8.64 18.96
CA VAL A 176 11.77 -9.73 17.98
C VAL A 176 13.01 -10.62 17.92
N PHE A 177 14.21 -10.03 17.91
CA PHE A 177 15.46 -10.78 17.84
C PHE A 177 15.83 -11.45 19.16
N ASP A 178 15.46 -10.89 20.30
CA ASP A 178 15.61 -11.51 21.62
C ASP A 178 14.69 -12.72 21.74
N ASP A 179 13.44 -12.61 21.29
CA ASP A 179 12.52 -13.75 21.20
C ASP A 179 13.11 -14.84 20.27
N TYR A 180 13.74 -14.44 19.15
CA TYR A 180 14.40 -15.35 18.20
C TYR A 180 15.55 -16.08 18.88
N ASP A 181 16.46 -15.34 19.48
CA ASP A 181 17.60 -15.90 20.20
C ASP A 181 17.13 -16.87 21.31
N ALA A 182 16.09 -16.53 22.08
CA ALA A 182 15.53 -17.41 23.11
C ALA A 182 14.91 -18.70 22.53
N ALA A 183 14.21 -18.61 21.40
CA ALA A 183 13.59 -19.76 20.74
C ALA A 183 14.63 -20.76 20.18
N PHE A 184 15.82 -20.28 19.80
CA PHE A 184 16.88 -21.09 19.21
C PHE A 184 18.05 -21.39 20.17
N ALA A 185 18.16 -20.72 21.32
CA ALA A 185 19.20 -20.97 22.33
C ALA A 185 19.04 -22.31 23.07
N SER A 186 17.84 -22.89 23.09
CA SER A 186 17.47 -24.00 23.97
C SER A 186 17.75 -25.40 23.41
N ASN A 187 18.33 -25.55 22.21
CA ASN A 187 18.37 -26.85 21.51
C ASN A 187 19.74 -27.40 21.12
N GLY A 188 20.87 -26.81 21.53
CA GLY A 188 22.20 -27.47 21.49
C GLY A 188 22.67 -28.06 20.14
N GLN A 189 22.04 -27.69 19.02
CA GLN A 189 22.35 -28.17 17.69
C GLN A 189 22.48 -26.95 16.78
N GLU A 190 23.71 -26.65 16.36
CA GLU A 190 24.07 -25.53 15.49
C GLU A 190 23.46 -25.66 14.06
N ASP A 191 22.86 -26.80 13.73
CA ASP A 191 22.39 -27.16 12.37
C ASP A 191 20.87 -27.04 12.13
N LYS A 192 20.08 -26.44 13.04
CA LYS A 192 18.67 -26.16 12.70
C LYS A 192 18.57 -25.09 11.61
N GLU A 193 17.77 -25.40 10.59
CA GLU A 193 17.38 -24.47 9.52
C GLU A 193 16.91 -23.15 10.14
N LYS A 194 17.61 -22.05 9.81
CA LYS A 194 17.31 -20.73 10.35
C LYS A 194 16.00 -20.22 9.77
N VAL A 195 15.09 -19.82 10.65
CA VAL A 195 13.79 -19.31 10.25
C VAL A 195 13.94 -17.89 9.70
N PRO A 196 13.47 -17.59 8.47
CA PRO A 196 13.55 -16.26 7.91
C PRO A 196 12.75 -15.24 8.71
N ILE A 197 13.31 -14.02 8.83
CA ILE A 197 12.60 -12.87 9.39
C ILE A 197 12.21 -11.90 8.28
N VAL A 198 10.90 -11.61 8.16
CA VAL A 198 10.35 -10.72 7.15
C VAL A 198 9.76 -9.47 7.81
N LEU A 199 10.28 -8.30 7.44
CA LEU A 199 9.85 -7.00 7.96
C LEU A 199 8.93 -6.33 6.94
N TYR A 200 7.63 -6.29 7.23
CA TYR A 200 6.62 -5.64 6.41
C TYR A 200 6.46 -4.19 6.86
N PHE A 201 6.95 -3.27 6.03
CA PHE A 201 6.86 -1.83 6.30
C PHE A 201 5.67 -1.24 5.54
N THR A 202 4.55 -1.01 6.25
CA THR A 202 3.35 -0.40 5.67
C THR A 202 3.38 1.11 5.75
N LEU A 203 3.17 1.74 4.60
CA LEU A 203 3.18 3.17 4.44
C LEU A 203 1.85 3.80 4.91
N ALA A 204 1.71 4.14 6.18
CA ALA A 204 0.50 4.80 6.66
C ALA A 204 0.40 6.26 6.17
N LYS A 205 -0.78 6.65 5.66
CA LYS A 205 -1.16 8.05 5.44
C LYS A 205 -1.63 8.65 6.76
N HIS A 206 -0.95 9.68 7.25
CA HIS A 206 -1.46 10.43 8.38
C HIS A 206 -2.40 11.55 7.91
N LYS A 207 -3.70 11.43 8.22
CA LYS A 207 -4.64 12.56 8.17
C LYS A 207 -4.36 13.51 9.34
N GLY A 208 -4.60 14.81 9.11
CA GLY A 208 -4.83 15.78 10.18
C GLY A 208 -3.67 16.70 10.59
N ASN A 209 -2.53 16.71 9.90
CA ASN A 209 -1.41 17.63 10.20
C ASN A 209 -0.92 18.36 8.94
N ASN A 210 -0.31 19.53 9.13
CA ASN A 210 0.11 20.45 8.06
C ASN A 210 1.24 19.91 7.16
N LEU A 211 1.89 18.76 7.46
CA LEU A 211 3.07 18.26 6.71
C LEU A 211 3.03 16.74 6.46
N PRO A 212 2.01 16.21 5.77
CA PRO A 212 1.80 14.75 5.65
C PRO A 212 2.91 14.03 4.86
N PHE A 213 3.51 14.68 3.86
CA PHE A 213 4.54 14.08 3.01
C PHE A 213 5.89 13.96 3.72
N GLN A 214 6.21 14.90 4.60
CA GLN A 214 7.48 14.90 5.34
C GLN A 214 7.46 13.87 6.47
N ARG A 215 6.30 13.60 7.08
CA ARG A 215 6.16 12.53 8.08
C ARG A 215 6.38 11.14 7.49
N ASN A 216 5.94 10.92 6.25
CA ASN A 216 6.23 9.70 5.51
C ASN A 216 7.75 9.48 5.43
N ILE A 217 8.49 10.51 5.02
CA ILE A 217 9.96 10.48 4.94
C ILE A 217 10.57 10.27 6.32
N GLN A 218 10.08 10.97 7.34
CA GLN A 218 10.58 10.83 8.72
C GLN A 218 10.41 9.41 9.26
N SER A 219 9.26 8.78 9.01
CA SER A 219 9.01 7.39 9.42
C SER A 219 9.98 6.41 8.75
N ALA A 220 10.21 6.55 7.44
CA ALA A 220 11.19 5.73 6.75
C ALA A 220 12.63 5.99 7.22
N ASN A 221 13.00 7.25 7.48
CA ASN A 221 14.30 7.58 8.06
C ASN A 221 14.49 6.94 9.44
N ASN A 222 13.47 7.00 10.30
CA ASN A 222 13.49 6.35 11.61
C ASN A 222 13.65 4.83 11.49
N PHE A 223 12.90 4.21 10.57
CA PHE A 223 12.99 2.78 10.30
C PHE A 223 14.36 2.37 9.76
N VAL A 224 14.87 3.08 8.75
CA VAL A 224 16.20 2.86 8.16
C VAL A 224 17.30 2.98 9.20
N GLN A 225 17.28 4.03 10.03
CA GLN A 225 18.26 4.19 11.10
C GLN A 225 18.21 3.04 12.12
N ALA A 226 17.02 2.51 12.43
CA ALA A 226 16.88 1.34 13.28
C ALA A 226 17.38 0.06 12.59
N LEU A 227 17.10 -0.12 11.30
CA LEU A 227 17.63 -1.25 10.52
C LEU A 227 19.15 -1.26 10.54
N GLU A 228 19.80 -0.14 10.21
CA GLU A 228 21.27 -0.04 10.18
C GLU A 228 21.92 -0.25 11.56
N SER A 229 21.20 0.08 12.63
CA SER A 229 21.65 -0.11 14.02
C SER A 229 21.60 -1.58 14.45
N VAL A 230 20.53 -2.29 14.08
CA VAL A 230 20.22 -3.61 14.66
C VAL A 230 20.50 -4.77 13.70
N VAL A 231 20.15 -4.66 12.41
CA VAL A 231 20.23 -5.78 11.45
C VAL A 231 21.65 -6.29 11.22
N PRO A 232 22.69 -5.45 11.06
CA PRO A 232 24.05 -5.94 10.82
C PRO A 232 24.56 -6.86 11.93
N SER A 233 24.35 -6.48 13.20
CA SER A 233 24.84 -7.24 14.36
C SER A 233 23.96 -8.44 14.71
N ARG A 234 22.65 -8.35 14.49
CA ARG A 234 21.70 -9.38 14.91
C ARG A 234 21.38 -10.40 13.82
N LEU A 235 21.29 -9.99 12.55
CA LEU A 235 20.89 -10.87 11.45
C LEU A 235 22.05 -11.19 10.50
N VAL A 236 22.78 -10.19 10.03
CA VAL A 236 23.87 -10.39 9.05
C VAL A 236 25.02 -11.16 9.69
N ALA A 237 25.52 -10.73 10.85
CA ALA A 237 26.60 -11.42 11.56
C ALA A 237 26.25 -12.86 11.95
N LYS A 238 24.97 -13.12 12.23
CA LYS A 238 24.46 -14.46 12.55
C LYS A 238 24.00 -15.25 11.33
N ASN A 239 24.14 -14.72 10.11
CA ASN A 239 23.65 -15.31 8.86
C ASN A 239 22.20 -15.81 8.97
N ILE A 240 21.31 -15.00 9.56
CA ILE A 240 19.87 -15.26 9.63
C ILE A 240 19.24 -14.73 8.33
N PRO A 241 18.47 -15.53 7.57
CA PRO A 241 17.77 -15.04 6.39
C PRO A 241 16.79 -13.93 6.75
N TRP A 242 16.82 -12.82 6.01
CA TRP A 242 15.93 -11.70 6.28
C TRP A 242 15.55 -10.95 5.01
N LYS A 243 14.38 -10.32 5.04
CA LYS A 243 13.86 -9.50 3.95
C LYS A 243 13.03 -8.34 4.49
N VAL A 244 13.16 -7.17 3.89
CA VAL A 244 12.23 -6.05 4.04
C VAL A 244 11.24 -6.11 2.88
N VAL A 245 9.95 -6.13 3.20
CA VAL A 245 8.87 -6.03 2.23
C VAL A 245 8.20 -4.68 2.42
N VAL A 246 8.34 -3.79 1.45
CA VAL A 246 7.63 -2.51 1.48
C VAL A 246 6.21 -2.76 0.98
N THR A 247 5.24 -2.69 1.90
CA THR A 247 3.83 -2.83 1.55
C THR A 247 3.29 -1.47 1.15
N GLY A 248 3.29 -1.27 -0.17
CA GLY A 248 2.76 -0.15 -0.94
C GLY A 248 1.49 0.55 -0.45
N THR A 249 1.37 1.74 -0.99
CA THR A 249 0.32 2.74 -0.79
C THR A 249 -0.57 2.89 -2.00
N ASP A 250 -1.70 3.55 -1.76
CA ASP A 250 -2.68 4.18 -2.65
C ASP A 250 -2.20 5.00 -3.86
N ALA A 251 -0.93 4.92 -4.27
CA ALA A 251 -0.28 5.76 -5.29
C ALA A 251 0.33 4.97 -6.46
N THR A 252 -0.33 3.89 -6.90
CA THR A 252 0.10 3.09 -8.05
C THR A 252 -0.92 3.21 -9.18
N CYS A 253 -0.46 3.59 -10.37
CA CYS A 253 -1.26 3.73 -11.60
C CYS A 253 -0.53 3.00 -12.73
N PRO A 254 -1.22 2.47 -13.75
CA PRO A 254 -0.54 1.84 -14.89
C PRO A 254 0.47 2.79 -15.55
N SER A 255 1.68 2.30 -15.82
CA SER A 255 2.68 3.04 -16.62
C SER A 255 2.09 3.41 -17.98
N THR A 256 2.55 4.51 -18.58
CA THR A 256 2.34 4.76 -20.02
C THR A 256 3.44 4.18 -20.90
N GLN A 257 4.52 3.67 -20.30
CA GLN A 257 5.59 2.98 -21.03
C GLN A 257 5.31 1.49 -21.10
N GLN A 258 5.42 0.93 -22.31
CA GLN A 258 5.22 -0.49 -22.59
C GLN A 258 6.15 -1.35 -21.74
N ASP A 259 5.58 -2.31 -21.02
CA ASP A 259 6.37 -3.35 -20.37
C ASP A 259 6.88 -4.31 -21.44
N LYS A 260 8.20 -4.48 -21.50
CA LYS A 260 8.87 -5.30 -22.52
C LYS A 260 8.50 -6.78 -22.39
N ASP A 261 8.14 -7.23 -21.19
CA ASP A 261 7.86 -8.63 -20.88
C ASP A 261 6.39 -9.01 -21.06
N LEU A 262 5.47 -8.03 -21.05
CA LEU A 262 4.04 -8.28 -21.24
C LEU A 262 3.60 -8.24 -22.71
N GLY A 263 4.49 -7.84 -23.61
CA GLY A 263 4.21 -7.75 -25.04
C GLY A 263 3.14 -6.70 -25.37
N MET A 264 2.49 -6.89 -26.52
CA MET A 264 1.28 -6.16 -26.90
C MET A 264 0.10 -7.12 -26.81
N VAL A 265 -0.97 -6.74 -26.13
CA VAL A 265 -2.25 -7.45 -26.24
C VAL A 265 -3.12 -6.65 -27.19
N GLU A 266 -3.39 -7.23 -28.36
CA GLU A 266 -4.22 -6.60 -29.41
C GLU A 266 -3.70 -5.21 -29.88
N GLY A 267 -2.37 -5.05 -29.95
CA GLY A 267 -1.74 -3.79 -30.36
C GLY A 267 -1.70 -2.71 -29.28
N VAL A 268 -2.15 -3.02 -28.06
CA VAL A 268 -2.03 -2.16 -26.89
C VAL A 268 -0.83 -2.58 -26.07
N ALA A 269 0.06 -1.63 -25.78
CA ALA A 269 1.18 -1.82 -24.88
C ALA A 269 0.66 -2.20 -23.49
N THR A 270 0.81 -3.46 -23.11
CA THR A 270 0.49 -3.91 -21.76
C THR A 270 1.56 -3.39 -20.82
N THR A 271 1.14 -2.74 -19.74
CA THR A 271 2.04 -2.20 -18.72
C THR A 271 1.79 -2.89 -17.41
N ALA A 272 2.85 -3.34 -16.73
CA ALA A 272 2.72 -3.67 -15.33
C ALA A 272 2.30 -2.38 -14.59
N PRO A 273 1.43 -2.47 -13.57
CA PRO A 273 1.18 -1.32 -12.72
C PRO A 273 2.48 -0.91 -12.03
N THR A 274 3.05 0.22 -12.45
CA THR A 274 4.22 0.84 -11.83
C THR A 274 3.79 2.04 -10.98
N TYR A 275 4.72 2.70 -10.30
CA TYR A 275 4.47 4.02 -9.75
C TYR A 275 4.43 5.04 -10.89
N ARG A 276 3.32 5.77 -11.06
CA ARG A 276 3.24 6.90 -12.00
C ARG A 276 2.93 8.18 -11.25
N VAL A 277 3.69 9.22 -11.54
CA VAL A 277 3.60 10.52 -10.89
C VAL A 277 2.74 11.44 -11.77
N LEU A 278 1.59 11.89 -11.28
CA LEU A 278 0.68 12.81 -11.97
C LEU A 278 0.78 14.22 -11.35
N PRO A 279 0.57 15.30 -12.11
CA PRO A 279 0.71 16.68 -11.61
C PRO A 279 -0.01 17.00 -10.29
N HIS A 280 -1.15 16.36 -10.02
CA HIS A 280 -1.96 16.59 -8.82
C HIS A 280 -1.67 15.62 -7.65
N ASN A 281 -0.83 14.60 -7.86
CA ASN A 281 -0.37 13.69 -6.81
C ASN A 281 1.17 13.62 -6.73
N THR A 282 1.89 14.50 -7.47
CA THR A 282 3.33 14.40 -7.68
C THR A 282 4.11 14.30 -6.37
N VAL A 283 3.85 15.22 -5.45
CA VAL A 283 4.53 15.30 -4.15
C VAL A 283 4.19 14.10 -3.27
N TYR A 284 2.95 13.62 -3.34
CA TYR A 284 2.54 12.43 -2.61
C TYR A 284 3.26 11.19 -3.13
N ALA A 285 3.21 10.95 -4.44
CA ALA A 285 3.86 9.82 -5.09
C ALA A 285 5.39 9.85 -4.88
N ALA A 286 6.02 11.02 -5.04
CA ALA A 286 7.44 11.22 -4.75
C ALA A 286 7.78 10.93 -3.28
N SER A 287 6.92 11.30 -2.32
CA SER A 287 7.13 10.94 -0.91
C SER A 287 7.09 9.44 -0.64
N LYS A 288 6.37 8.66 -1.47
CA LYS A 288 6.33 7.20 -1.37
C LYS A 288 7.54 6.57 -2.05
N LEU A 289 7.88 7.05 -3.24
CA LEU A 289 9.09 6.66 -3.97
C LEU A 289 10.35 6.96 -3.15
N CYS A 290 10.39 8.09 -2.45
CA CYS A 290 11.47 8.45 -1.53
C CYS A 290 11.70 7.35 -0.50
N GLN A 291 10.65 6.89 0.19
CA GLN A 291 10.77 5.84 1.21
C GLN A 291 11.31 4.52 0.63
N PHE A 292 10.95 4.20 -0.61
CA PHE A 292 11.48 3.02 -1.31
C PHE A 292 12.98 3.13 -1.47
N TYR A 293 13.45 4.28 -1.98
CA TYR A 293 14.86 4.55 -2.17
C TYR A 293 15.64 4.68 -0.86
N SER A 294 15.07 5.29 0.20
CA SER A 294 15.72 5.34 1.52
C SER A 294 15.97 3.93 2.07
N ILE A 295 14.97 3.04 1.97
CA ILE A 295 15.10 1.64 2.39
C ILE A 295 16.09 0.90 1.49
N ALA A 296 16.01 1.08 0.16
CA ALA A 296 16.92 0.42 -0.78
C ALA A 296 18.38 0.81 -0.61
N ALA A 297 18.67 2.10 -0.43
CA ALA A 297 20.02 2.59 -0.17
C ALA A 297 20.58 1.95 1.11
N SER A 298 19.77 1.85 2.16
CA SER A 298 20.15 1.21 3.41
C SER A 298 20.39 -0.30 3.27
N VAL A 299 19.47 -1.02 2.60
CA VAL A 299 19.62 -2.46 2.34
C VAL A 299 20.88 -2.71 1.52
N ALA A 300 21.08 -1.99 0.41
CA ALA A 300 22.27 -2.12 -0.43
C ALA A 300 23.58 -1.91 0.36
N LYS A 301 23.61 -0.90 1.24
CA LYS A 301 24.73 -0.64 2.15
C LYS A 301 24.99 -1.80 3.10
N MET A 302 23.95 -2.31 3.76
CA MET A 302 24.07 -3.41 4.72
C MET A 302 24.47 -4.74 4.06
N THR A 303 24.03 -4.98 2.83
CA THR A 303 24.29 -6.21 2.08
C THR A 303 25.47 -6.11 1.13
N GLN A 304 26.14 -4.95 1.07
CA GLN A 304 27.23 -4.63 0.15
C GLN A 304 26.88 -4.95 -1.31
N THR A 305 25.61 -4.74 -1.67
CA THR A 305 25.11 -5.03 -3.02
C THR A 305 25.32 -3.80 -3.90
N ASP A 306 26.11 -3.98 -4.96
CA ASP A 306 26.33 -2.94 -5.96
C ASP A 306 25.11 -2.86 -6.88
N VAL A 307 24.45 -1.70 -6.90
CA VAL A 307 23.28 -1.43 -7.74
C VAL A 307 23.68 -0.43 -8.80
N LYS A 308 23.59 -0.85 -10.07
CA LYS A 308 24.02 -0.05 -11.22
C LYS A 308 23.37 1.35 -11.19
N PRO A 309 24.13 2.44 -11.14
CA PRO A 309 23.56 3.79 -11.08
C PRO A 309 22.65 4.16 -12.26
N LEU A 310 21.64 5.00 -12.00
CA LEU A 310 20.81 5.62 -13.03
C LEU A 310 21.62 6.69 -13.77
N ALA A 311 21.67 6.63 -15.10
CA ALA A 311 22.35 7.66 -15.87
C ALA A 311 21.68 9.02 -15.63
N SER A 312 22.44 9.98 -15.10
CA SER A 312 21.97 11.34 -14.81
C SER A 312 22.72 12.34 -15.69
N SER A 313 21.97 13.26 -16.31
CA SER A 313 22.53 14.41 -17.03
C SER A 313 22.83 15.59 -16.10
N ARG A 314 22.46 15.52 -14.81
CA ARG A 314 22.69 16.59 -13.83
C ARG A 314 24.10 16.52 -13.24
N GLU A 315 24.79 17.65 -13.25
CA GLU A 315 26.11 17.80 -12.65
C GLU A 315 26.06 17.53 -11.14
N GLY A 316 27.02 16.73 -10.63
CA GLY A 316 27.09 16.36 -9.21
C GLY A 316 26.13 15.26 -8.75
N HIS A 317 25.35 14.66 -9.66
CA HIS A 317 24.49 13.51 -9.36
C HIS A 317 25.04 12.23 -10.01
N ASP A 318 25.52 11.32 -9.17
CA ASP A 318 26.15 10.06 -9.60
C ASP A 318 25.14 8.95 -9.97
N GLY A 319 23.84 9.20 -9.80
CA GLY A 319 22.78 8.23 -10.10
C GLY A 319 22.64 7.09 -9.08
N SER A 320 23.39 7.14 -7.97
CA SER A 320 23.31 6.15 -6.90
C SER A 320 21.95 6.19 -6.20
N LEU A 321 21.59 5.09 -5.52
CA LEU A 321 20.37 5.05 -4.70
C LEU A 321 20.34 6.17 -3.65
N THR A 322 21.49 6.48 -3.05
CA THR A 322 21.64 7.57 -2.07
C THR A 322 21.44 8.96 -2.70
N ALA A 323 21.95 9.18 -3.91
CA ALA A 323 21.74 10.44 -4.62
C ALA A 323 20.27 10.64 -5.00
N ILE A 324 19.61 9.58 -5.50
CA ILE A 324 18.18 9.58 -5.83
C ILE A 324 17.32 9.83 -4.58
N ASP A 325 17.60 9.13 -3.47
CA ASP A 325 16.90 9.35 -2.19
C ASP A 325 17.00 10.82 -1.76
N LYS A 326 18.21 11.40 -1.78
CA LYS A 326 18.42 12.81 -1.43
C LYS A 326 17.69 13.78 -2.36
N GLN A 327 17.65 13.52 -3.67
CA GLN A 327 16.88 14.33 -4.63
C GLN A 327 15.38 14.30 -4.30
N LEU A 328 14.83 13.10 -4.08
CA LEU A 328 13.41 12.92 -3.74
C LEU A 328 13.06 13.58 -2.40
N GLN A 329 13.93 13.48 -1.40
CA GLN A 329 13.76 14.19 -0.13
C GLN A 329 13.69 15.70 -0.36
N ASN A 330 14.69 16.28 -1.03
CA ASN A 330 14.73 17.72 -1.31
C ASN A 330 13.49 18.20 -2.08
N PHE A 331 13.04 17.42 -3.07
CA PHE A 331 11.83 17.68 -3.83
C PHE A 331 10.58 17.72 -2.93
N VAL A 332 10.40 16.75 -2.02
CA VAL A 332 9.24 16.71 -1.12
C VAL A 332 9.31 17.81 -0.05
N PHE A 333 10.51 18.12 0.46
CA PHE A 333 10.68 19.19 1.44
C PHE A 333 10.40 20.57 0.85
N SER A 334 10.82 20.84 -0.39
CA SER A 334 10.57 22.12 -1.07
C SER A 334 9.10 22.36 -1.37
N ALA A 335 8.33 21.31 -1.67
CA ALA A 335 6.88 21.40 -1.88
C ALA A 335 6.08 21.78 -0.61
N GLY A 336 6.66 21.56 0.58
CA GLY A 336 6.09 21.96 1.86
C GLY A 336 4.69 21.40 2.16
N ALA A 337 3.94 22.11 3.00
CA ALA A 337 2.61 21.74 3.49
C ALA A 337 1.54 21.63 2.39
N ASN A 338 1.65 22.49 1.38
CA ASN A 338 0.62 22.66 0.37
C ASN A 338 0.67 21.55 -0.69
N GLY A 339 1.78 20.79 -0.76
CA GLY A 339 1.94 19.68 -1.71
C GLY A 339 1.79 20.08 -3.18
N ALA A 340 1.87 21.39 -3.46
CA ALA A 340 1.72 21.91 -4.80
C ALA A 340 2.98 21.59 -5.59
N PHE A 341 2.81 20.84 -6.68
CA PHE A 341 3.87 20.71 -7.66
C PHE A 341 4.14 22.08 -8.28
N GLN A 342 5.37 22.53 -8.15
CA GLN A 342 5.91 23.64 -8.93
C GLN A 342 7.09 23.05 -9.68
N GLU A 343 7.18 23.26 -11.00
CA GLU A 343 8.43 22.98 -11.70
C GLU A 343 9.52 23.81 -11.01
N ASN A 344 10.47 23.09 -10.41
CA ASN A 344 11.53 23.66 -9.60
C ASN A 344 12.83 22.90 -9.87
N ASP A 345 13.95 23.44 -9.39
CA ASP A 345 15.30 23.01 -9.77
C ASP A 345 15.68 21.57 -9.37
N TYR A 346 14.78 20.80 -8.75
CA TYR A 346 15.11 19.50 -8.13
C TYR A 346 14.81 18.28 -8.98
N LEU A 347 13.58 18.11 -9.47
CA LEU A 347 13.18 17.00 -10.35
C LEU A 347 11.96 17.43 -11.17
N ASP A 348 12.03 17.28 -12.49
CA ASP A 348 10.87 17.41 -13.36
C ASP A 348 10.06 16.10 -13.41
N ALA A 349 8.90 16.14 -14.08
CA ALA A 349 8.03 14.96 -14.19
C ALA A 349 8.67 13.79 -14.95
N LYS A 350 9.52 14.08 -15.96
CA LYS A 350 10.20 13.06 -16.76
C LYS A 350 11.26 12.36 -15.92
N GLU A 351 12.02 13.11 -15.14
CA GLU A 351 13.03 12.57 -14.22
C GLU A 351 12.39 11.72 -13.12
N LEU A 352 11.22 12.13 -12.59
CA LEU A 352 10.46 11.32 -11.64
C LEU A 352 9.98 9.99 -12.24
N ASP A 353 9.56 9.99 -13.51
CA ASP A 353 9.19 8.78 -14.23
C ASP A 353 10.42 7.87 -14.48
N GLU A 354 11.56 8.43 -14.86
CA GLU A 354 12.82 7.68 -15.03
C GLU A 354 13.27 7.03 -13.72
N VAL A 355 13.19 7.76 -12.60
CA VAL A 355 13.47 7.25 -11.26
C VAL A 355 12.49 6.13 -10.87
N SER A 356 11.22 6.24 -11.24
CA SER A 356 10.22 5.20 -10.97
C SER A 356 10.46 3.93 -11.80
N LEU A 357 10.83 4.06 -13.07
CA LEU A 357 11.15 2.92 -13.93
C LEU A 357 12.42 2.21 -13.45
N TYR A 358 13.45 2.99 -13.12
CA TYR A 358 14.71 2.48 -12.58
C TYR A 358 14.50 1.63 -11.31
N TRP A 359 13.52 1.97 -10.47
CA TRP A 359 13.14 1.14 -9.33
C TRP A 359 12.77 -0.27 -9.75
N THR A 360 11.87 -0.37 -10.74
CA THR A 360 11.27 -1.62 -11.20
C THR A 360 12.26 -2.46 -12.00
N ASP A 361 13.07 -1.80 -12.84
CA ASP A 361 13.92 -2.46 -13.81
C ASP A 361 15.30 -2.83 -13.25
N VAL A 362 15.78 -2.09 -12.24
CA VAL A 362 17.16 -2.22 -11.76
C VAL A 362 17.23 -2.32 -10.24
N ALA A 363 16.70 -1.35 -9.49
CA ALA A 363 16.95 -1.26 -8.05
C ALA A 363 16.35 -2.42 -7.27
N GLU A 364 15.04 -2.68 -7.42
CA GLU A 364 14.36 -3.80 -6.76
C GLU A 364 14.91 -5.16 -7.22
N PRO A 365 15.05 -5.44 -8.53
CA PRO A 365 15.64 -6.71 -9.00
C PRO A 365 17.04 -6.99 -8.43
N SER A 366 17.88 -5.96 -8.30
CA SER A 366 19.23 -6.08 -7.74
C SER A 366 19.21 -6.42 -6.25
N LEU A 367 18.18 -5.98 -5.53
CA LEU A 367 18.05 -6.16 -4.08
C LEU A 367 17.04 -7.26 -3.67
N LYS A 368 16.44 -7.97 -4.64
CA LYS A 368 15.29 -8.90 -4.45
C LYS A 368 15.43 -9.94 -3.32
N LYS A 369 16.66 -10.29 -2.96
CA LYS A 369 16.96 -11.21 -1.85
C LYS A 369 16.56 -10.62 -0.50
N HIS A 370 16.79 -9.32 -0.30
CA HIS A 370 16.64 -8.62 0.98
C HIS A 370 15.63 -7.48 0.94
N LEU A 371 15.19 -7.07 -0.24
CA LEU A 371 14.19 -6.03 -0.43
C LEU A 371 13.20 -6.45 -1.51
N GLN A 372 11.93 -6.26 -1.23
CA GLN A 372 10.87 -6.48 -2.21
C GLN A 372 9.79 -5.44 -2.00
N THR A 373 9.26 -4.93 -3.10
CA THR A 373 7.99 -4.23 -3.11
C THR A 373 6.91 -5.28 -3.20
N ALA A 374 5.97 -5.13 -2.31
CA ALA A 374 4.70 -5.78 -2.39
C ALA A 374 3.98 -5.46 -3.73
N LYS A 375 4.12 -6.35 -4.71
CA LYS A 375 3.45 -6.19 -6.01
C LYS A 375 1.96 -6.41 -5.87
N GLY A 376 1.17 -5.67 -6.62
CA GLY A 376 -0.27 -5.86 -6.69
C GLY A 376 -1.09 -5.16 -5.60
N ILE A 377 -0.52 -4.38 -4.67
CA ILE A 377 -1.30 -3.73 -3.59
C ILE A 377 -2.48 -2.89 -4.09
N SER A 378 -3.68 -3.22 -3.60
CA SER A 378 -4.92 -2.48 -3.83
C SER A 378 -5.66 -2.00 -2.61
N ILE A 379 -6.47 -0.97 -2.91
CA ILE A 379 -7.72 -0.57 -2.30
C ILE A 379 -8.37 -1.69 -1.46
N CYS A 380 -8.19 -1.61 -0.15
CA CYS A 380 -9.30 -1.93 0.73
C CYS A 380 -10.14 -0.67 0.86
N TYR A 381 -11.43 -0.76 0.54
CA TYR A 381 -12.36 0.24 1.04
C TYR A 381 -12.50 0.00 2.54
N THR A 382 -11.93 0.91 3.32
CA THR A 382 -11.77 0.78 4.78
C THR A 382 -12.57 1.87 5.50
N PRO A 383 -12.75 1.74 6.83
CA PRO A 383 -13.22 2.83 7.67
C PRO A 383 -12.51 4.18 7.43
N LEU A 384 -11.22 4.15 7.04
CA LEU A 384 -10.44 5.35 6.72
C LEU A 384 -10.97 6.13 5.50
N HIS A 385 -11.72 5.48 4.62
CA HIS A 385 -12.40 6.10 3.49
C HIS A 385 -13.87 6.36 3.81
N ARG A 386 -14.51 5.45 4.57
CA ARG A 386 -15.93 5.48 4.92
C ARG A 386 -16.31 6.76 5.65
N ASP A 387 -15.59 7.05 6.74
CA ASP A 387 -15.90 8.16 7.63
C ASP A 387 -15.75 9.52 6.92
N PRO A 388 -14.60 9.87 6.28
CA PRO A 388 -14.48 11.16 5.60
C PRO A 388 -15.41 11.29 4.39
N TRP A 389 -15.71 10.21 3.67
CA TRP A 389 -16.60 10.29 2.50
C TRP A 389 -18.06 10.43 2.92
N THR A 390 -18.45 9.82 4.04
CA THR A 390 -19.76 10.06 4.66
C THR A 390 -19.87 11.52 5.11
N GLU A 391 -18.83 12.04 5.79
CA GLU A 391 -18.78 13.45 6.20
C GLU A 391 -18.83 14.40 5.01
N MET A 392 -18.08 14.13 3.95
CA MET A 392 -18.13 14.91 2.70
C MET A 392 -19.50 14.83 2.02
N GLY A 393 -20.16 13.67 2.05
CA GLY A 393 -21.51 13.51 1.51
C GLY A 393 -22.54 14.36 2.26
N LEU A 394 -22.42 14.38 3.60
CA LEU A 394 -23.29 15.13 4.51
C LEU A 394 -22.92 16.61 4.65
N ASP A 395 -21.83 17.07 4.02
CA ASP A 395 -21.44 18.48 4.00
C ASP A 395 -22.54 19.33 3.35
N LYS A 396 -23.08 20.27 4.13
CA LYS A 396 -24.18 21.16 3.76
C LYS A 396 -23.80 22.17 2.68
N THR A 397 -22.50 22.39 2.45
CA THR A 397 -22.00 23.27 1.40
C THR A 397 -22.04 22.62 0.01
N LYS A 398 -22.29 21.31 -0.06
CA LYS A 398 -22.35 20.57 -1.32
C LYS A 398 -23.78 20.52 -1.85
N THR A 399 -23.92 20.76 -3.15
CA THR A 399 -25.21 20.81 -3.86
C THR A 399 -25.63 19.47 -4.48
N ASP A 400 -24.67 18.56 -4.70
CA ASP A 400 -24.91 17.24 -5.27
C ASP A 400 -25.66 16.30 -4.30
N SER A 401 -26.08 15.11 -4.73
CA SER A 401 -26.58 14.07 -3.81
C SER A 401 -25.45 13.60 -2.86
N PRO A 402 -25.69 13.39 -1.55
CA PRO A 402 -24.69 12.83 -0.64
C PRO A 402 -24.13 11.49 -1.10
N LYS A 403 -25.01 10.58 -1.56
CA LYS A 403 -24.58 9.28 -2.10
C LYS A 403 -23.85 9.41 -3.41
N LYS A 404 -24.24 10.36 -4.26
CA LYS A 404 -23.48 10.69 -5.49
C LYS A 404 -22.03 11.05 -5.16
N ILE A 405 -21.79 11.86 -4.13
CA ILE A 405 -20.43 12.25 -3.68
C ILE A 405 -19.63 11.01 -3.25
N VAL A 406 -20.25 10.09 -2.51
CA VAL A 406 -19.60 8.83 -2.10
C VAL A 406 -19.28 7.96 -3.33
N ILE A 407 -20.23 7.82 -4.27
CA ILE A 407 -20.03 7.09 -5.52
C ILE A 407 -18.90 7.73 -6.33
N ASP A 408 -18.84 9.05 -6.49
CA ASP A 408 -17.75 9.72 -7.20
C ASP A 408 -16.38 9.42 -6.59
N ASN A 409 -16.28 9.38 -5.25
CA ASN A 409 -15.05 8.99 -4.57
C ASN A 409 -14.71 7.51 -4.81
N VAL A 410 -15.69 6.62 -4.79
CA VAL A 410 -15.50 5.21 -5.13
C VAL A 410 -15.06 5.04 -6.58
N MET A 411 -15.72 5.70 -7.53
CA MET A 411 -15.41 5.65 -8.96
C MET A 411 -14.01 6.20 -9.23
N TRP A 412 -13.67 7.34 -8.63
CA TRP A 412 -12.33 7.90 -8.67
C TRP A 412 -11.32 6.90 -8.10
N ARG A 413 -11.67 6.19 -7.03
CA ARG A 413 -10.80 5.19 -6.42
C ARG A 413 -10.63 3.95 -7.30
N LEU A 414 -11.70 3.39 -7.87
CA LEU A 414 -11.66 2.24 -8.79
C LEU A 414 -10.81 2.52 -10.04
N ARG A 415 -10.80 3.78 -10.51
CA ARG A 415 -9.92 4.24 -11.61
C ARG A 415 -8.43 4.22 -11.23
N ASN A 416 -8.11 4.21 -9.94
CA ASN A 416 -6.78 4.33 -9.37
C ASN A 416 -6.42 3.16 -8.41
N GLY A 417 -7.12 2.02 -8.50
CA GLY A 417 -6.88 0.84 -7.65
C GLY A 417 -5.85 -0.15 -8.18
N ILE A 418 -5.62 -1.28 -7.49
CA ILE A 418 -5.02 -2.52 -8.08
C ILE A 418 -5.78 -3.75 -7.52
N SER A 419 -5.19 -4.90 -7.13
CA SER A 419 -5.87 -6.09 -6.53
C SER A 419 -5.61 -6.36 -5.02
N ILE A 420 -6.60 -6.77 -4.20
CA ILE A 420 -6.38 -7.00 -2.74
C ILE A 420 -5.75 -8.36 -2.47
N ASP A 421 -6.24 -9.41 -3.13
CA ASP A 421 -5.83 -10.81 -2.91
C ASP A 421 -4.44 -11.07 -3.51
N ARG A 422 -4.12 -10.45 -4.66
CA ARG A 422 -2.78 -10.52 -5.25
C ARG A 422 -1.72 -9.80 -4.43
N ALA A 423 -2.10 -8.72 -3.75
CA ALA A 423 -1.21 -8.03 -2.81
C ALA A 423 -0.77 -9.04 -1.75
N ALA A 424 -1.73 -9.51 -0.97
CA ALA A 424 -1.60 -10.56 0.02
C ALA A 424 -0.72 -11.75 -0.43
N ARG A 425 -0.94 -12.26 -1.65
CA ARG A 425 -0.23 -13.45 -2.18
C ARG A 425 1.14 -13.18 -2.82
N ALA A 426 1.37 -12.00 -3.37
CA ALA A 426 2.67 -11.64 -3.99
C ALA A 426 3.74 -11.25 -2.94
N HIS A 427 3.37 -11.27 -1.65
CA HIS A 427 4.22 -10.94 -0.49
C HIS A 427 4.90 -12.16 0.14
N LEU A 428 4.58 -13.33 -0.40
CA LEU A 428 4.99 -14.65 0.04
C LEU A 428 5.96 -15.22 -0.99
#